data_AF-A0A372BT49-F1
#
_entry.id   AF-A0A372BT49-F1
#
_cell.length_a   1.000
_cell.length_b   1.000
_cell.length_c   1.000
_cell.angle_alpha   90.00
_cell.angle_beta   90.00
_cell.angle_gamma   90.00
#
_symmetry.space_group_name_H-M   'P 1'
#
loop_
_entity.id
_entity.type
_entity.pdbx_description
1 polymer ?
#
loop_
_entity_poly.entity_id
_entity_poly.type
_entity_poly.pdbx_seq_one_letter_code
_entity_poly.pdbx_strand_id
1 'polypeptide(L)'
;VAAAIEQNHDDAGIIWPEPMAPFQVAILPVNGHKSHRAREQAEKFYEELTAAGIEVLMDDRPLRPGVMFADAELIGIPHQLVIGDRGLDKGIVEYRQRGVDSMDVEIDRVFGFMQEKRS
;
A
#
# COMPACT_ATOMS: atom_id res chain seq x y z
N VAL A 1 25.05 0.47 3.12
CA VAL A 1 23.71 -0.14 3.14
C VAL A 1 23.22 -0.38 4.57
N ALA A 2 24.01 -0.95 5.50
CA ALA A 2 23.63 -1.05 6.92
C ALA A 2 23.40 0.32 7.62
N ALA A 3 24.23 1.33 7.34
CA ALA A 3 24.15 2.64 8.01
C ALA A 3 22.91 3.50 7.66
N ALA A 4 22.20 3.22 6.56
CA ALA A 4 20.99 3.97 6.17
C ALA A 4 19.73 3.47 6.90
N ILE A 5 19.73 2.20 7.32
CA ILE A 5 18.61 1.57 8.04
C ILE A 5 18.63 2.00 9.52
N GLU A 6 19.81 2.17 10.11
CA GLU A 6 19.93 2.60 11.51
C GLU A 6 19.51 4.07 11.75
N GLN A 7 19.40 4.90 10.71
CA GLN A 7 19.07 6.33 10.85
C GLN A 7 17.63 6.70 10.43
N ASN A 8 16.86 5.80 9.81
CA ASN A 8 15.48 6.08 9.40
C ASN A 8 14.52 4.94 9.83
N HIS A 9 14.21 4.89 11.13
CA HIS A 9 13.18 4.04 11.69
C HIS A 9 12.42 4.81 12.78
N ASP A 10 11.15 4.48 12.98
CA ASP A 10 10.36 4.91 14.13
C ASP A 10 9.97 3.68 14.97
N ASP A 11 9.20 3.89 16.04
CA ASP A 11 8.69 2.80 16.88
C ASP A 11 7.80 1.80 16.12
N ALA A 12 7.33 2.17 14.92
CA ALA A 12 6.47 1.36 14.06
C ALA A 12 7.24 0.61 12.95
N GLY A 13 8.52 0.87 12.74
CA GLY A 13 9.37 0.12 11.81
C GLY A 13 10.23 1.00 10.90
N ILE A 14 10.62 0.43 9.75
CA ILE A 14 11.56 1.09 8.83
C ILE A 14 10.85 2.26 8.11
N ILE A 15 11.60 3.34 7.86
CA ILE A 15 11.21 4.40 6.92
C ILE A 15 12.26 4.41 5.81
N TRP A 16 11.90 3.84 4.66
CA TRP A 16 12.82 3.78 3.53
C TRP A 16 12.92 5.13 2.81
N PRO A 17 14.12 5.59 2.43
CA PRO A 17 14.25 6.47 1.28
C PRO A 17 13.66 5.75 0.05
N GLU A 18 12.80 6.41 -0.72
CA GLU A 18 12.08 5.81 -1.86
C GLU A 18 12.95 4.94 -2.80
N PRO A 19 14.16 5.38 -3.23
CA PRO A 19 15.00 4.59 -4.13
C PRO A 19 15.58 3.31 -3.51
N MET A 20 15.46 3.14 -2.19
CA MET A 20 16.01 2.01 -1.43
C MET A 20 14.91 1.05 -0.92
N ALA A 21 13.64 1.41 -1.09
CA ALA A 21 12.54 0.55 -0.67
C ALA A 21 12.52 -0.73 -1.53
N PRO A 22 12.21 -1.91 -0.95
CA PRO A 22 12.15 -3.17 -1.71
C PRO A 22 10.99 -3.22 -2.71
N PHE A 23 9.96 -2.40 -2.48
CA PHE A 23 8.84 -2.13 -3.36
C PHE A 23 8.44 -0.68 -3.15
N GLN A 24 7.82 -0.07 -4.15
CA GLN A 24 7.34 1.31 -4.08
C GLN A 24 5.94 1.39 -3.45
N VAL A 25 5.07 0.40 -3.76
CA VAL A 25 3.67 0.37 -3.33
C VAL A 25 3.32 -0.97 -2.71
N ALA A 26 2.61 -0.96 -1.59
CA ALA A 26 1.96 -2.14 -1.02
C ALA A 26 0.45 -2.06 -1.24
N ILE A 27 -0.16 -3.10 -1.79
CA ILE A 27 -1.62 -3.21 -1.90
C ILE A 27 -2.11 -4.18 -0.82
N LEU A 28 -3.05 -3.70 -0.01
CA LEU A 28 -3.55 -4.36 1.19
C LEU A 28 -5.07 -4.63 1.06
N PRO A 29 -5.48 -5.74 0.41
CA PRO A 29 -6.88 -6.16 0.33
C PRO A 29 -7.39 -6.68 1.69
N VAL A 30 -8.01 -5.79 2.46
CA VAL A 30 -8.58 -6.08 3.77
C VAL A 30 -9.65 -7.16 3.66
N ASN A 31 -9.41 -8.31 4.32
CA ASN A 31 -10.25 -9.49 4.22
C ASN A 31 -10.46 -10.00 2.77
N GLY A 32 -9.46 -9.88 1.88
CA GLY A 32 -9.57 -10.32 0.48
C GLY A 32 -9.96 -11.80 0.31
N HIS A 33 -9.66 -12.65 1.29
CA HIS A 33 -10.10 -14.05 1.34
C HIS A 33 -11.62 -14.23 1.53
N LYS A 34 -12.35 -13.17 1.91
CA LYS A 34 -13.82 -13.15 2.07
C LYS A 34 -14.49 -12.17 1.10
N SER A 35 -13.82 -11.07 0.75
CA SER A 35 -14.35 -10.08 -0.19
C SER A 35 -13.77 -10.28 -1.59
N HIS A 36 -14.63 -10.76 -2.49
CA HIS A 36 -14.30 -10.81 -3.92
C HIS A 36 -14.01 -9.42 -4.48
N ARG A 37 -14.78 -8.41 -4.07
CA ARG A 37 -14.64 -7.03 -4.56
C ARG A 37 -13.31 -6.42 -4.17
N ALA A 38 -12.87 -6.61 -2.92
CA ALA A 38 -11.58 -6.12 -2.47
C ALA A 38 -10.41 -6.80 -3.21
N ARG A 39 -10.52 -8.12 -3.43
CA ARG A 39 -9.51 -8.89 -4.16
C ARG A 39 -9.43 -8.46 -5.63
N GLU A 40 -10.56 -8.36 -6.32
CA GLU A 40 -10.63 -7.97 -7.73
C GLU A 40 -10.11 -6.54 -7.95
N GLN A 41 -10.47 -5.60 -7.06
CA GLN A 41 -9.95 -4.24 -7.14
C GLN A 41 -8.44 -4.17 -6.88
N ALA A 42 -7.93 -5.01 -5.96
CA ALA A 42 -6.50 -5.12 -5.69
C ALA A 42 -5.74 -5.68 -6.88
N GLU A 43 -6.23 -6.78 -7.48
CA GLU A 43 -5.67 -7.40 -8.69
C GLU A 43 -5.62 -6.38 -9.84
N LYS A 44 -6.68 -5.60 -10.06
CA LYS A 44 -6.72 -4.52 -11.06
C LYS A 44 -5.63 -3.47 -10.83
N PHE A 45 -5.50 -2.96 -9.62
CA PHE A 45 -4.45 -1.97 -9.32
C PHE A 45 -3.04 -2.56 -9.43
N TYR A 46 -2.86 -3.83 -9.06
CA TYR A 46 -1.58 -4.51 -9.24
C TYR A 46 -1.20 -4.56 -10.72
N GLU A 47 -2.11 -4.97 -11.59
CA GLU A 47 -1.87 -5.03 -13.03
C GLU A 47 -1.59 -3.65 -13.63
N GLU A 48 -2.40 -2.63 -13.30
CA GLU A 48 -2.22 -1.27 -13.82
C GLU A 48 -0.89 -0.65 -13.39
N LEU A 49 -0.53 -0.75 -12.11
CA LEU A 49 0.69 -0.17 -11.56
C LEU A 49 1.94 -0.92 -12.05
N THR A 50 1.91 -2.25 -12.07
CA THR A 50 3.05 -3.04 -12.57
C THR A 50 3.25 -2.84 -14.08
N ALA A 51 2.18 -2.71 -14.87
CA ALA A 51 2.26 -2.36 -16.29
C ALA A 51 2.89 -0.97 -16.53
N ALA A 52 2.74 -0.05 -15.57
CA ALA A 52 3.41 1.25 -15.57
C ALA A 52 4.87 1.20 -15.05
N GLY A 53 5.39 0.01 -14.72
CA GLY A 53 6.75 -0.18 -14.23
C GLY A 53 6.95 0.16 -12.75
N ILE A 54 5.86 0.22 -11.97
CA ILE A 54 5.92 0.45 -10.52
C ILE A 54 6.11 -0.88 -9.81
N GLU A 55 7.06 -0.95 -8.87
CA GLU A 55 7.29 -2.14 -8.05
C GLU A 55 6.21 -2.25 -6.97
N VAL A 56 5.40 -3.30 -7.04
CA VAL A 56 4.23 -3.50 -6.16
C VAL A 56 4.34 -4.79 -5.36
N LEU A 57 4.14 -4.69 -4.05
CA LEU A 57 3.86 -5.82 -3.16
C LEU A 57 2.34 -5.98 -3.02
N MET A 58 1.81 -7.17 -3.32
CA MET A 58 0.44 -7.55 -2.98
C MET A 58 0.45 -8.39 -1.69
N ASP A 59 -0.25 -7.96 -0.64
CA ASP A 59 -0.44 -8.77 0.58
C ASP A 59 -1.82 -9.46 0.56
N ASP A 60 -1.90 -10.60 -0.14
CA ASP A 60 -3.11 -11.40 -0.27
C ASP A 60 -3.27 -12.47 0.84
N ARG A 61 -2.41 -12.43 1.87
CA ARG A 61 -2.42 -13.41 2.96
C ARG A 61 -3.75 -13.34 3.72
N PRO A 62 -4.30 -14.47 4.19
CA PRO A 62 -5.57 -14.51 4.94
C PRO A 62 -5.39 -14.06 6.40
N LEU A 63 -4.87 -12.84 6.60
CA LEU A 63 -4.58 -12.25 7.90
C LEU A 63 -5.73 -11.40 8.43
N ARG A 64 -5.73 -11.20 9.75
CA ARG A 64 -6.59 -10.17 10.36
C ARG A 64 -6.04 -8.79 10.00
N PRO A 65 -6.90 -7.77 9.80
CA PRO A 65 -6.46 -6.44 9.37
C PRO A 65 -5.38 -5.83 10.25
N GLY A 66 -5.50 -5.93 11.58
CA GLY A 66 -4.48 -5.41 12.50
C GLY A 66 -3.10 -6.08 12.37
N VAL A 67 -3.05 -7.37 11.99
CA VAL A 67 -1.77 -8.08 11.75
C VAL A 67 -1.18 -7.65 10.42
N MET A 68 -2.00 -7.59 9.37
CA MET A 68 -1.59 -7.09 8.06
C MET A 68 -1.02 -5.67 8.13
N PHE A 69 -1.66 -4.77 8.89
CA PHE A 69 -1.19 -3.40 9.05
C PHE A 69 0.10 -3.33 9.86
N ALA A 70 0.22 -4.08 10.96
CA ALA A 70 1.47 -4.13 11.72
C ALA A 70 2.64 -4.65 10.86
N ASP A 71 2.42 -5.70 10.06
CA ASP A 71 3.43 -6.21 9.13
C ASP A 71 3.78 -5.16 8.06
N ALA A 72 2.79 -4.50 7.46
CA ALA A 72 3.01 -3.50 6.42
C ALA A 72 3.76 -2.26 6.95
N GLU A 73 3.44 -1.81 8.15
CA GLU A 73 4.16 -0.74 8.86
C GLU A 73 5.60 -1.14 9.17
N LEU A 74 5.80 -2.37 9.67
CA LEU A 74 7.12 -2.91 9.98
C LEU A 74 8.03 -2.98 8.75
N ILE A 75 7.49 -3.47 7.62
CA ILE A 75 8.23 -3.53 6.34
C ILE A 75 8.56 -2.11 5.85
N GLY A 76 7.64 -1.15 6.08
CA GLY A 76 7.89 0.26 5.84
C GLY A 76 7.78 0.70 4.38
N ILE A 77 7.09 -0.05 3.51
CA ILE A 77 6.92 0.31 2.09
C ILE A 77 6.32 1.74 2.01
N PRO A 78 6.91 2.65 1.21
CA PRO A 78 6.59 4.08 1.25
C PRO A 78 5.11 4.40 1.05
N HIS A 79 4.47 3.72 0.09
CA HIS A 79 3.07 3.93 -0.27
C HIS A 79 2.26 2.67 0.00
N GLN A 80 1.08 2.82 0.60
CA GLN A 80 0.16 1.71 0.84
C GLN A 80 -1.24 2.07 0.35
N LEU A 81 -1.86 1.13 -0.37
CA LEU A 81 -3.25 1.20 -0.82
C LEU A 81 -4.07 0.17 -0.05
N VAL A 82 -4.89 0.64 0.88
CA VAL A 82 -5.76 -0.19 1.70
C VAL A 82 -7.13 -0.28 1.04
N ILE A 83 -7.52 -1.51 0.70
CA ILE A 83 -8.73 -1.78 -0.08
C ILE A 83 -9.65 -2.64 0.75
N GLY A 84 -10.83 -2.13 1.10
CA GLY A 84 -11.82 -2.87 1.86
C GLY A 84 -13.24 -2.46 1.49
N ASP A 85 -14.20 -3.33 1.74
CA ASP A 85 -15.60 -3.17 1.31
C ASP A 85 -16.20 -1.81 1.68
N ARG A 86 -15.91 -1.30 2.89
CA ARG A 86 -16.40 0.00 3.35
C ARG A 86 -15.90 1.18 2.51
N GLY A 87 -14.67 1.11 2.00
CA GLY A 87 -14.13 2.11 1.09
C GLY A 87 -14.75 1.95 -0.30
N LEU A 88 -14.83 0.71 -0.79
CA LEU A 88 -15.42 0.40 -2.09
C LEU A 88 -16.89 0.82 -2.19
N ASP A 89 -17.66 0.69 -1.12
CA ASP A 89 -19.06 1.16 -1.05
C ASP A 89 -19.19 2.69 -1.17
N LYS A 90 -18.11 3.42 -0.87
CA LYS A 90 -18.02 4.88 -1.00
C LYS A 90 -17.27 5.31 -2.27
N GLY A 91 -16.78 4.37 -3.08
CA GLY A 91 -15.98 4.66 -4.27
C GLY A 91 -14.56 5.13 -3.97
N ILE A 92 -14.00 4.80 -2.80
CA ILE A 92 -12.67 5.25 -2.35
C ILE A 92 -11.79 4.09 -1.91
N VAL A 93 -10.48 4.33 -1.89
CA VAL A 93 -9.48 3.54 -1.16
C VAL A 93 -8.75 4.42 -0.17
N GLU A 94 -8.27 3.83 0.91
CA GLU A 94 -7.45 4.54 1.88
C GLU A 94 -5.99 4.45 1.42
N TYR A 95 -5.36 5.61 1.19
CA TYR A 95 -3.94 5.73 0.93
C TYR A 95 -3.21 6.06 2.23
N ARG A 96 -2.10 5.35 2.49
CA ARG A 96 -1.18 5.65 3.59
C ARG A 96 0.21 5.89 3.04
N GLN A 97 0.88 6.87 3.63
CA GLN A 97 2.30 7.14 3.41
C GLN A 97 3.01 7.11 4.75
N ARG A 98 4.17 6.46 4.82
CA ARG A 98 4.94 6.40 6.07
C ARG A 98 5.25 7.82 6.57
N GLY A 99 4.99 8.07 7.85
CA GLY A 99 5.22 9.37 8.49
C GLY A 99 4.20 10.46 8.17
N VAL A 100 3.10 10.15 7.46
CA VAL A 100 2.05 11.11 7.08
C VAL A 100 0.68 10.52 7.44
N ASP A 101 -0.28 11.38 7.72
CA ASP A 101 -1.67 10.97 7.93
C ASP A 101 -2.26 10.31 6.67
N SER A 102 -3.09 9.28 6.89
CA SER A 102 -3.83 8.61 5.82
C SER A 102 -4.85 9.54 5.16
N MET A 103 -5.14 9.31 3.89
CA MET A 103 -6.21 10.02 3.17
C MET A 103 -6.99 9.09 2.26
N ASP A 104 -8.24 9.44 2.00
CA ASP A 104 -9.07 8.73 1.04
C ASP A 104 -8.82 9.23 -0.39
N VAL A 105 -8.72 8.31 -1.34
CA VAL A 105 -8.54 8.58 -2.76
C VAL A 105 -9.67 7.91 -3.54
N GLU A 106 -10.33 8.64 -4.44
CA GLU A 106 -11.33 8.07 -5.35
C GLU A 106 -10.71 6.95 -6.19
N ILE A 107 -11.39 5.80 -6.29
CA ILE A 107 -10.88 4.59 -6.97
C ILE A 107 -10.37 4.91 -8.38
N ASP A 108 -11.13 5.70 -9.14
CA ASP A 108 -10.82 6.04 -10.52
C ASP A 108 -9.62 7.00 -10.66
N ARG A 109 -9.18 7.62 -9.57
CA ARG A 109 -8.02 8.52 -9.55
C ARG A 109 -6.74 7.88 -9.04
N VAL A 110 -6.82 6.69 -8.44
CA VAL A 110 -5.67 6.03 -7.79
C VAL A 110 -4.49 5.92 -8.73
N PHE A 111 -4.70 5.46 -9.97
CA PHE A 111 -3.62 5.29 -10.92
C PHE A 111 -2.87 6.60 -11.24
N GLY A 112 -3.60 7.69 -11.50
CA GLY A 112 -3.01 9.01 -11.74
C GLY A 112 -2.30 9.54 -10.50
N PHE A 113 -2.93 9.40 -9.34
CA PHE A 113 -2.37 9.79 -8.05
C PHE A 113 -1.04 9.07 -7.76
N MET A 114 -0.94 7.78 -8.05
CA MET A 114 0.30 7.01 -7.85
C MET A 114 1.42 7.41 -8.82
N GLN A 115 1.09 7.84 -10.05
CA GLN A 115 2.09 8.36 -10.97
C GLN A 115 2.67 9.70 -10.51
N GLU A 116 1.84 10.58 -9.94
CA GLU A 116 2.29 11.86 -9.38
C GLU A 116 3.24 11.66 -8.20
N LYS A 117 2.99 10.65 -7.34
CA LYS A 117 3.85 10.34 -6.20
C LYS A 117 5.26 9.84 -6.56
N ARG A 118 5.46 9.37 -7.79
CA ARG A 118 6.77 8.94 -8.32
C ARG A 118 7.62 10.10 -8.87
N SER A 119 7.01 11.26 -9.16
CA SER A 119 7.66 12.39 -9.86
C SER A 119 8.38 13.33 -8.90
#